data_AF-A0A7J4ML51-F1
#
_entry.id   AF-A0A7J4ML51-F1
#
_cell.length_a   1.000
_cell.length_b   1.000
_cell.length_c   1.000
_cell.angle_alpha   90.00
_cell.angle_beta   90.00
_cell.angle_gamma   90.00
#
_symmetry.space_group_name_H-M   'P 1'
#
loop_
_entity.id
_entity.type
_entity.pdbx_description
1 polymer ?
#
loop_
_entity_poly.entity_id
_entity_poly.type
_entity_poly.pdbx_seq_one_letter_code
_entity_poly.pdbx_strand_id
1 'polypeptide(L)'
;MAKEQAWPRQPSDRQWEKPEGDDPRTLYQMLMVSQEMFGDAPCIGYIPAPGMARVHLTYNEFGDLATAVGKGLRDIGVEKGDRVAIIIDNS
;
A
#
# COMPACT_ATOMS: atom_id res chain seq x y z
N MET A 1 23.58 -7.26 6.09
CA MET A 1 22.26 -7.91 5.93
C MET A 1 21.30 -6.86 5.44
N ALA A 2 20.48 -7.14 4.42
CA ALA A 2 19.44 -6.19 4.00
C ALA A 2 18.47 -6.01 5.18
N LYS A 3 18.14 -4.75 5.51
CA LYS A 3 17.13 -4.45 6.54
C LYS A 3 15.81 -5.06 6.06
N GLU A 4 15.22 -5.94 6.86
CA GLU A 4 13.92 -6.54 6.54
C GLU A 4 12.89 -5.39 6.46
N GLN A 5 12.21 -5.26 5.32
CA GLN A 5 11.14 -4.26 5.10
C GLN A 5 9.85 -4.72 5.80
N ALA A 6 9.95 -4.94 7.10
CA ALA A 6 8.90 -5.51 7.92
C ALA A 6 8.52 -4.54 9.03
N TRP A 7 7.24 -4.51 9.32
CA TRP A 7 6.75 -3.91 10.55
C TRP A 7 7.31 -4.67 11.76
N PRO A 8 7.50 -4.01 12.90
CA PRO A 8 7.93 -4.68 14.11
C PRO A 8 7.01 -5.86 14.42
N ARG A 9 7.61 -7.01 14.74
CA ARG A 9 6.85 -8.18 15.15
C ARG A 9 6.05 -7.83 16.41
N GLN A 10 4.76 -8.10 16.34
CA GLN A 10 3.87 -7.83 17.47
C GLN A 10 4.04 -8.85 18.59
N PRO A 11 3.74 -8.48 19.85
CA PRO A 11 3.74 -9.39 20.99
C PRO A 11 2.83 -10.60 20.77
N SER A 12 3.18 -11.75 21.38
CA SER A 12 2.40 -12.99 21.24
C SER A 12 1.05 -12.96 21.97
N ASP A 13 0.89 -12.05 22.92
CA ASP A 13 -0.31 -11.85 23.74
C ASP A 13 -1.17 -10.66 23.26
N ARG A 14 -0.84 -10.09 22.10
CA ARG A 14 -1.58 -8.99 21.50
C ARG A 14 -3.05 -9.36 21.25
N GLN A 15 -3.97 -8.49 21.65
CA GLN A 15 -5.38 -8.63 21.27
C GLN A 15 -5.59 -8.23 19.79
N TRP A 16 -6.57 -8.86 19.13
CA TRP A 16 -6.85 -8.64 17.70
C TRP A 16 -8.30 -8.19 17.44
N GLU A 17 -9.00 -7.73 18.48
CA GLU A 17 -10.39 -7.30 18.39
C GLU A 17 -10.51 -5.86 17.87
N LYS A 18 -9.56 -4.99 18.22
CA LYS A 18 -9.53 -3.58 17.82
C LYS A 18 -8.09 -3.06 17.66
N PRO A 19 -7.88 -1.98 16.90
CA PRO A 19 -6.59 -1.27 16.91
C PRO A 19 -6.29 -0.68 18.29
N GLU A 20 -5.02 -0.72 18.71
CA GLU A 20 -4.50 -0.12 19.94
C GLU A 20 -3.34 0.84 19.64
N GLY A 21 -3.20 1.89 20.46
CA GLY A 21 -2.15 2.89 20.28
C GLY A 21 -2.10 3.48 18.86
N ASP A 22 -0.93 3.36 18.24
CA ASP A 22 -0.60 3.87 16.90
C ASP A 22 -0.93 2.88 15.77
N ASP A 23 -1.68 1.82 16.06
CA ASP A 23 -2.11 0.88 15.03
C ASP A 23 -2.85 1.58 13.88
N PRO A 24 -2.57 1.21 12.63
CA PRO A 24 -3.34 1.68 11.49
C PRO A 24 -4.78 1.17 11.58
N ARG A 25 -5.74 2.07 11.36
CA ARG A 25 -7.18 1.77 11.37
C ARG A 25 -7.73 1.48 9.98
N THR A 26 -6.94 1.75 8.93
CA THR A 26 -7.29 1.48 7.54
C THR A 26 -6.09 0.92 6.78
N LEU A 27 -6.33 0.20 5.67
CA LEU A 27 -5.26 -0.24 4.77
C LEU A 27 -4.45 0.94 4.22
N TYR A 28 -5.09 2.10 3.99
CA TYR A 28 -4.41 3.31 3.56
C TYR A 28 -3.47 3.85 4.65
N GLN A 29 -3.90 3.88 5.91
CA GLN A 29 -3.01 4.27 7.02
C GLN A 29 -1.83 3.32 7.16
N MET A 30 -2.05 2.01 6.97
CA MET A 30 -0.96 1.03 6.95
C MET A 30 0.03 1.30 5.81
N LEU A 31 -0.45 1.73 4.63
CA LEU A 31 0.42 2.17 3.54
C LEU A 31 1.22 3.43 3.91
N MET A 32 0.58 4.45 4.51
CA MET A 32 1.27 5.69 4.90
C MET A 32 2.38 5.44 5.92
N VAL A 33 2.12 4.63 6.95
CA VAL A 33 3.17 4.24 7.92
C VAL A 33 4.30 3.47 7.22
N SER A 34 3.98 2.63 6.24
CA SER A 34 5.00 1.93 5.45
C SER A 34 5.83 2.89 4.58
N GLN A 35 5.23 3.96 4.04
CA GLN A 35 5.98 5.02 3.34
C GLN A 35 6.94 5.73 4.28
N GLU A 36 6.50 6.10 5.49
CA GLU A 36 7.36 6.76 6.47
C GLU A 36 8.56 5.87 6.86
N MET A 37 8.35 4.56 6.97
CA MET A 37 9.40 3.61 7.36
C MET A 37 10.36 3.26 6.21
N PHE A 38 9.85 3.18 4.97
CA PHE A 38 10.52 2.53 3.85
C PHE A 38 10.50 3.30 2.53
N GLY A 39 10.19 4.60 2.55
CA GLY A 39 9.88 5.44 1.39
C GLY A 39 10.65 5.14 0.10
N ASP A 40 11.98 5.23 0.12
CA ASP A 40 12.83 5.04 -1.06
C ASP A 40 13.17 3.57 -1.37
N ALA A 41 12.73 2.64 -0.52
CA ALA A 41 12.98 1.24 -0.70
C ALA A 41 12.00 0.63 -1.73
N PRO A 42 12.39 -0.40 -2.49
CA PRO A 42 11.49 -1.08 -3.41
C PRO A 42 10.27 -1.65 -2.68
N CYS A 43 9.06 -1.38 -3.22
CA CYS A 43 7.77 -1.81 -2.67
C CYS A 43 7.14 -2.90 -3.53
N ILE A 44 6.87 -2.59 -4.81
CA ILE A 44 6.27 -3.51 -5.77
C ILE A 44 7.10 -3.53 -7.05
N GLY A 45 7.22 -4.71 -7.66
CA GLY A 45 7.91 -4.87 -8.94
C GLY A 45 7.03 -5.58 -9.95
N TYR A 46 6.94 -5.04 -11.16
CA TYR A 46 6.08 -5.56 -12.22
C TYR A 46 6.81 -5.54 -13.57
N ILE A 47 6.33 -6.35 -14.53
CA ILE A 47 6.84 -6.35 -15.91
C ILE A 47 5.82 -5.62 -16.79
N PRO A 48 6.15 -4.44 -17.37
CA PRO A 48 5.15 -3.62 -18.04
C PRO A 48 4.53 -4.26 -19.30
N ALA A 49 5.32 -5.07 -20.02
CA ALA A 49 4.87 -5.79 -21.21
C ALA A 49 5.80 -6.97 -21.52
N PRO A 50 5.34 -7.97 -22.31
CA PRO A 50 6.21 -9.07 -22.76
C PRO A 50 7.51 -8.57 -23.39
N GLY A 51 8.65 -9.08 -22.91
CA GLY A 51 9.98 -8.71 -23.39
C GLY A 51 10.59 -7.45 -22.74
N MET A 52 9.87 -6.76 -21.86
CA MET A 52 10.41 -5.62 -21.11
C MET A 52 11.09 -6.05 -19.80
N ALA A 53 12.00 -5.22 -19.31
CA ALA A 53 12.62 -5.40 -18.01
C ALA A 53 11.60 -5.17 -16.88
N ARG A 54 11.81 -5.85 -15.74
CA ARG A 54 11.07 -5.57 -14.52
C ARG A 54 11.37 -4.15 -14.03
N VAL A 55 10.32 -3.44 -13.66
CA VAL A 55 10.40 -2.12 -13.03
C VAL A 55 10.03 -2.28 -11.56
N HIS A 56 10.66 -1.50 -10.68
CA HIS A 56 10.33 -1.45 -9.26
C HIS A 56 9.83 -0.07 -8.92
N LEU A 57 8.67 0.00 -8.27
CA LEU A 57 8.19 1.19 -7.61
C LEU A 57 8.67 1.18 -6.17
N THR A 58 9.12 2.33 -5.70
CA THR A 58 9.38 2.61 -4.29
C THR A 58 8.07 2.71 -3.49
N TYR A 59 8.15 2.66 -2.15
CA TYR A 59 6.98 2.92 -1.30
C TYR A 59 6.41 4.33 -1.54
N ASN A 60 7.28 5.32 -1.73
CA ASN A 60 6.89 6.69 -2.06
C ASN A 60 6.06 6.75 -3.34
N GLU A 61 6.57 6.20 -4.45
CA GLU A 61 5.86 6.19 -5.73
C GLU A 61 4.53 5.43 -5.67
N PHE A 62 4.50 4.27 -5.01
CA PHE A 62 3.27 3.49 -4.90
C PHE A 62 2.21 4.21 -4.05
N GLY A 63 2.59 4.82 -2.93
CA GLY A 63 1.65 5.57 -2.11
C GLY A 63 1.14 6.84 -2.77
N ASP A 64 2.00 7.58 -3.49
CA ASP A 64 1.58 8.74 -4.28
C ASP A 64 0.55 8.35 -5.35
N LEU A 65 0.75 7.23 -6.04
CA LEU A 65 -0.21 6.67 -6.99
C LEU A 65 -1.53 6.28 -6.30
N ALA A 66 -1.47 5.63 -5.13
CA ALA A 66 -2.67 5.27 -4.37
C ALA A 66 -3.48 6.51 -3.95
N THR A 67 -2.81 7.57 -3.48
CA THR A 67 -3.44 8.86 -3.15
C THR A 67 -4.05 9.51 -4.39
N ALA A 68 -3.35 9.49 -5.53
CA ALA A 68 -3.85 10.05 -6.78
C ALA A 68 -5.11 9.32 -7.28
N VAL A 69 -5.13 7.98 -7.26
CA VAL A 69 -6.32 7.18 -7.61
C VAL A 69 -7.48 7.50 -6.66
N GLY A 70 -7.22 7.58 -5.35
CA GLY A 70 -8.25 7.94 -4.37
C GLY A 70 -8.87 9.32 -4.60
N LYS A 71 -8.08 10.31 -5.06
CA LYS A 71 -8.58 11.63 -5.48
C LYS A 71 -9.42 11.50 -6.75
N GLY A 72 -8.92 10.82 -7.78
CA GLY A 72 -9.64 10.63 -9.03
C GLY A 72 -10.99 9.93 -8.87
N LEU A 73 -11.07 8.90 -8.02
CA LEU A 73 -12.35 8.23 -7.70
C LEU A 73 -13.35 9.20 -7.06
N ARG A 74 -12.89 10.05 -6.13
CA ARG A 74 -13.72 11.07 -5.49
C ARG A 74 -14.20 12.11 -6.51
N ASP A 75 -13.33 12.54 -7.41
CA ASP A 75 -13.64 13.56 -8.41
C ASP A 75 -14.73 13.10 -9.41
N ILE A 76 -14.85 11.79 -9.64
CA ILE A 76 -15.94 11.20 -10.45
C ILE A 76 -17.18 10.82 -9.63
N GLY A 77 -17.21 11.18 -8.34
CA GLY A 77 -18.38 10.99 -7.48
C GLY A 77 -18.48 9.64 -6.78
N VAL A 78 -17.39 8.86 -6.68
CA VAL A 78 -17.39 7.63 -5.87
C VAL A 78 -17.42 7.99 -4.39
N GLU A 79 -18.36 7.39 -3.66
CA GLU A 79 -18.57 7.62 -2.25
C GLU A 79 -18.29 6.38 -1.38
N LYS A 80 -18.28 6.60 -0.06
CA LYS A 80 -18.12 5.51 0.90
C LYS A 80 -19.31 4.55 0.80
N GLY A 81 -19.03 3.27 0.55
CA GLY A 81 -20.04 2.22 0.41
C GLY A 81 -20.34 1.85 -1.04
N ASP A 82 -19.82 2.63 -1.99
CA ASP A 82 -19.87 2.26 -3.40
C ASP A 82 -18.98 1.06 -3.70
N ARG A 83 -19.35 0.36 -4.78
CA ARG A 83 -18.64 -0.83 -5.26
C ARG A 83 -17.87 -0.47 -6.51
N VAL A 84 -16.55 -0.69 -6.47
CA VAL A 84 -15.65 -0.50 -7.61
C VAL A 84 -15.14 -1.86 -8.06
N ALA A 85 -15.39 -2.22 -9.32
CA ALA A 85 -14.86 -3.45 -9.89
C ALA A 85 -13.40 -3.23 -10.32
N ILE A 86 -12.51 -4.13 -9.87
CA ILE A 86 -11.10 -4.16 -10.29
C ILE A 86 -10.93 -5.41 -11.14
N ILE A 87 -10.76 -5.24 -12.45
CA ILE A 87 -10.60 -6.32 -13.43
C ILE A 87 -9.25 -6.11 -14.09
N ILE A 88 -8.21 -6.70 -13.51
CA ILE A 88 -6.81 -6.56 -13.93
C ILE A 88 -6.12 -7.91 -13.85
N ASP A 89 -5.15 -8.14 -14.74
CA ASP A 89 -4.19 -9.24 -14.61
C ASP A 89 -3.16 -8.92 -13.51
N ASN A 90 -2.48 -9.95 -13.00
CA ASN A 90 -1.31 -9.73 -12.16
C ASN A 90 -0.25 -8.98 -12.95
N SER A 91 0.18 -7.84 -12.40
CA SER A 91 1.26 -7.00 -12.93
C SER A 91 2.54 -7.26 -12.13
#